data_AF-A0A5C2HDL1-F1
#
_entry.id   AF-A0A5C2HDL1-F1
#
_cell.length_a   1.000
_cell.length_b   1.000
_cell.length_c   1.000
_cell.angle_alpha   90.00
_cell.angle_beta   90.00
_cell.angle_gamma   90.00
#
_symmetry.space_group_name_H-M   'P 1'
#
loop_
_entity.id
_entity.type
_entity.pdbx_description
1 polymer ?
#
loop_
_entity_poly.entity_id
_entity_poly.type
_entity_poly.pdbx_seq_one_letter_code
_entity_poly.pdbx_strand_id
1 'polypeptide(L)'
;MSRNSLDSPIFIVIFLSTLVFISIFASSFFIILPFAGILSIAFYRTLKQEYYYSFAFVLFAFLIVELNMGLKPFSLALIAYFIYLFIIPQYEQDKINNYLYIIFFYIGMLILFTIFYSMSSYIFLFLLFALILDLIIFGIFL
;
A
#
# COMPACT_ATOMS: atom_id res chain seq x y z
N MET A 1 -2.90 -17.12 -19.64
CA MET A 1 -3.09 -16.10 -18.59
C MET A 1 -2.39 -16.60 -17.34
N SER A 2 -1.22 -16.07 -17.01
CA SER A 2 -0.54 -16.40 -15.75
C SER A 2 -1.44 -15.94 -14.60
N ARG A 3 -1.85 -16.85 -13.71
CA ARG A 3 -2.60 -16.49 -12.49
C ARG A 3 -1.67 -15.68 -11.61
N ASN A 4 -1.87 -14.36 -11.55
CA ASN A 4 -1.13 -13.53 -10.62
C ASN A 4 -1.61 -13.86 -9.19
N SER A 5 -0.67 -14.13 -8.29
CA SER A 5 -0.95 -14.58 -6.92
C SER A 5 -1.86 -13.60 -6.14
N LEU A 6 -1.74 -12.30 -6.45
CA LEU A 6 -2.52 -11.21 -5.88
C LEU A 6 -3.98 -11.14 -6.36
N ASP A 7 -4.39 -11.96 -7.34
CA ASP A 7 -5.80 -12.09 -7.76
C ASP A 7 -6.57 -13.13 -6.93
N SER A 8 -5.87 -13.91 -6.09
CA SER A 8 -6.50 -14.87 -5.20
C SER A 8 -6.94 -14.18 -3.90
N PRO A 9 -8.25 -14.10 -3.59
CA PRO A 9 -8.73 -13.47 -2.36
C PRO A 9 -8.20 -14.19 -1.09
N ILE A 10 -7.94 -15.50 -1.18
CA ILE A 10 -7.34 -16.28 -0.09
C ILE A 10 -5.88 -15.86 0.14
N PHE A 11 -5.13 -15.62 -0.94
CA PHE A 11 -3.74 -15.15 -0.82
C PHE A 11 -3.68 -13.77 -0.17
N ILE A 12 -4.59 -12.86 -0.55
CA ILE A 12 -4.72 -11.54 0.08
C ILE A 12 -4.96 -11.70 1.58
N VAL A 13 -5.90 -12.55 2.01
CA VAL A 13 -6.19 -12.75 3.44
C VAL A 13 -4.99 -13.33 4.20
N ILE A 14 -4.30 -14.32 3.64
CA ILE A 14 -3.10 -14.90 4.25
C ILE A 14 -1.98 -13.85 4.36
N PHE A 15 -1.75 -13.09 3.29
CA PHE A 15 -0.75 -12.04 3.26
C PHE A 15 -1.05 -10.94 4.28
N LEU A 16 -2.29 -10.48 4.35
CA LEU A 16 -2.74 -9.50 5.35
C LEU A 16 -2.57 -10.03 6.78
N SER A 17 -2.92 -11.29 7.02
CA SER A 17 -2.70 -11.93 8.33
C SER A 17 -1.22 -11.91 8.71
N THR A 18 -0.33 -12.31 7.80
CA THR A 18 1.12 -12.27 8.05
C THR A 18 1.63 -10.85 8.33
N LEU A 19 1.06 -9.86 7.65
CA LEU A 19 1.41 -8.45 7.79
C LEU A 19 0.98 -7.92 9.17
N VAL A 20 -0.23 -8.26 9.62
CA VAL A 20 -0.71 -7.95 10.97
C VAL A 20 0.21 -8.59 12.01
N PHE A 21 0.57 -9.87 11.86
CA PHE A 21 1.51 -10.53 12.76
C PHE A 21 2.87 -9.80 12.81
N ILE A 22 3.45 -9.46 11.65
CA ILE A 22 4.71 -8.74 11.59
C ILE A 22 4.58 -7.38 12.27
N SER A 23 3.49 -6.64 12.05
CA SER A 23 3.27 -5.32 12.64
C SER A 23 3.12 -5.33 14.17
N ILE A 24 2.66 -6.45 14.76
CA ILE A 24 2.60 -6.61 16.22
C ILE A 24 4.01 -6.76 16.82
N PHE A 25 4.91 -7.47 16.13
CA PHE A 25 6.29 -7.68 16.61
C PHE A 25 7.25 -6.57 16.19
N ALA A 26 6.97 -5.93 15.06
CA ALA A 26 7.76 -4.84 14.53
C ALA A 26 7.36 -3.53 15.21
N SER A 27 8.01 -3.23 16.34
CA SER A 27 7.87 -1.92 17.01
C SER A 27 8.46 -0.76 16.18
N SER A 28 9.15 -1.04 15.07
CA SER A 28 9.83 -0.01 14.27
C SER A 28 8.97 0.43 13.09
N PHE A 29 8.75 1.74 13.03
CA PHE A 29 8.18 2.47 11.90
C PHE A 29 8.73 2.02 10.53
N PHE A 30 10.01 1.62 10.50
CA PHE A 30 10.74 1.26 9.29
C PHE A 30 10.34 -0.07 8.65
N ILE A 31 9.96 -1.07 9.45
CA ILE A 31 9.56 -2.37 8.91
C ILE A 31 8.17 -2.29 8.29
N ILE A 32 7.33 -1.38 8.79
CA ILE A 32 5.91 -1.26 8.46
C ILE A 32 5.69 -0.42 7.18
N LEU A 33 6.62 0.47 6.84
CA LEU A 33 6.56 1.35 5.68
C LEU A 33 6.41 0.65 4.32
N PRO A 34 7.23 -0.35 3.94
CA PRO A 34 7.05 -1.09 2.68
C PRO A 34 5.72 -1.87 2.65
N PHE A 35 5.17 -2.26 3.79
CA PHE A 35 3.86 -2.92 3.78
C PHE A 35 2.73 -2.00 3.30
N ALA A 36 2.85 -0.68 3.48
CA ALA A 36 1.84 0.27 3.04
C ALA A 36 1.67 0.29 1.51
N GLY A 37 2.76 0.20 0.74
CA GLY A 37 2.65 0.18 -0.72
C GLY A 37 2.07 -1.14 -1.24
N ILE A 38 2.40 -2.28 -0.63
CA ILE A 38 1.77 -3.56 -1.02
C ILE A 38 0.28 -3.57 -0.68
N LEU A 39 -0.11 -3.03 0.49
CA LEU A 39 -1.51 -2.84 0.87
C LEU A 39 -2.26 -1.95 -0.12
N SER A 40 -1.60 -0.90 -0.63
CA SER A 40 -2.21 -0.03 -1.64
C SER A 40 -2.58 -0.80 -2.92
N ILE A 41 -1.76 -1.77 -3.34
CA ILE A 41 -2.03 -2.59 -4.52
C ILE A 41 -3.17 -3.57 -4.25
N ALA A 42 -3.17 -4.21 -3.08
CA ALA A 42 -4.26 -5.07 -2.65
C ALA A 42 -5.58 -4.30 -2.60
N PHE A 43 -5.55 -3.04 -2.13
CA PHE A 43 -6.69 -2.13 -2.15
C PHE A 43 -7.20 -1.87 -3.57
N TYR A 44 -6.29 -1.54 -4.49
CA TYR A 44 -6.64 -1.34 -5.90
C TYR A 44 -7.31 -2.59 -6.51
N ARG A 45 -6.72 -3.76 -6.31
CA ARG A 45 -7.24 -5.01 -6.90
C ARG A 45 -8.58 -5.40 -6.32
N THR A 46 -8.74 -5.29 -5.00
CA THR A 46 -10.00 -5.65 -4.34
C THR A 46 -11.14 -4.72 -4.75
N LEU A 47 -10.88 -3.44 -5.02
CA LEU A 47 -11.86 -2.53 -5.63
C LEU A 47 -12.16 -2.91 -7.09
N LYS A 48 -11.12 -3.15 -7.90
CA LYS A 48 -11.30 -3.46 -9.33
C LYS A 48 -12.05 -4.77 -9.58
N GLN A 49 -11.88 -5.77 -8.71
CA GLN A 49 -12.52 -7.09 -8.82
C GLN A 49 -13.76 -7.23 -7.95
N GLU A 50 -14.21 -6.14 -7.31
CA GLU A 50 -15.42 -6.11 -6.44
C GLU A 50 -15.37 -7.12 -5.27
N TYR A 51 -14.18 -7.43 -4.76
CA TYR A 51 -13.99 -8.34 -3.63
C TYR A 51 -14.22 -7.64 -2.29
N TYR A 52 -15.47 -7.33 -1.98
CA TYR A 52 -15.84 -6.53 -0.79
C TYR A 52 -15.38 -7.12 0.55
N TYR A 53 -15.39 -8.45 0.71
CA TYR A 53 -14.89 -9.09 1.93
C TYR A 53 -13.38 -8.90 2.10
N SER A 54 -12.59 -9.15 1.06
CA SER A 54 -11.15 -8.93 1.08
C SER A 54 -10.81 -7.44 1.23
N PHE A 55 -11.62 -6.56 0.63
CA PHE A 55 -11.49 -5.11 0.76
C PHE A 55 -11.62 -4.65 2.23
N ALA A 56 -12.60 -5.17 2.97
CA ALA A 56 -12.74 -4.87 4.39
C ALA A 56 -11.48 -5.27 5.19
N PHE A 57 -10.88 -6.42 4.90
CA PHE A 57 -9.61 -6.81 5.51
C PHE A 57 -8.45 -5.89 5.14
N VAL A 58 -8.38 -5.43 3.89
CA VAL A 58 -7.37 -4.45 3.46
C VAL A 58 -7.53 -3.13 4.23
N LEU A 59 -8.76 -2.65 4.43
CA LEU A 59 -9.03 -1.46 5.25
C LEU A 59 -8.57 -1.64 6.70
N PHE A 60 -8.83 -2.81 7.31
CA PHE A 60 -8.32 -3.11 8.64
C PHE A 60 -6.80 -3.14 8.70
N ALA A 61 -6.14 -3.71 7.70
CA ALA A 61 -4.68 -3.71 7.65
C ALA A 61 -4.11 -2.30 7.47
N PHE A 62 -4.75 -1.45 6.65
CA PHE A 62 -4.38 -0.04 6.55
C PHE A 62 -4.47 0.66 7.91
N LEU A 63 -5.56 0.47 8.66
CA LEU A 63 -5.70 1.04 10.00
C LEU A 63 -4.56 0.61 10.93
N ILE A 64 -4.20 -0.67 10.93
CA ILE A 64 -3.12 -1.19 11.78
C ILE A 64 -1.78 -0.55 11.39
N VAL A 65 -1.50 -0.45 10.10
CA VAL A 65 -0.29 0.19 9.58
C VAL A 65 -0.25 1.68 9.95
N GLU A 66 -1.35 2.40 9.74
CA GLU A 66 -1.49 3.83 10.07
C GLU A 66 -1.25 4.10 11.55
N LEU A 67 -1.87 3.30 12.43
CA LEU A 67 -1.71 3.43 13.87
C LEU A 67 -0.26 3.20 14.33
N ASN A 68 0.42 2.20 13.76
CA ASN A 68 1.84 1.97 14.06
C ASN A 68 2.76 3.07 13.51
N MET A 69 2.35 3.76 12.45
CA MET A 69 3.04 4.93 11.92
C MET A 69 2.70 6.25 12.64
N GLY A 70 1.76 6.22 13.59
CA GLY A 70 1.20 7.43 14.24
C GLY A 70 0.39 8.33 13.30
N LEU A 71 0.05 7.85 12.11
CA LEU A 71 -0.78 8.60 11.15
C LEU A 71 -2.23 8.65 11.64
N LYS A 72 -2.99 9.63 11.13
CA LYS A 72 -4.44 9.66 11.37
C LYS A 72 -5.12 8.44 10.71
N PRO A 73 -6.14 7.88 11.36
CA PRO A 73 -6.86 6.72 10.82
C PRO A 73 -7.48 7.05 9.46
N PHE A 74 -7.43 6.08 8.56
CA PHE A 74 -7.87 6.11 7.17
C PHE A 74 -7.11 7.07 6.24
N SER A 75 -6.03 7.71 6.68
CA SER A 75 -5.27 8.63 5.82
C SER A 75 -4.64 7.95 4.59
N LEU A 76 -4.04 6.77 4.75
CA LEU A 76 -3.48 5.96 3.66
C LEU A 76 -4.58 5.37 2.78
N ALA A 77 -5.68 4.90 3.38
CA ALA A 77 -6.83 4.40 2.63
C ALA A 77 -7.45 5.49 1.74
N LEU A 78 -7.54 6.72 2.24
CA LEU A 78 -8.08 7.87 1.49
C LEU A 78 -7.16 8.23 0.32
N ILE A 79 -5.84 8.17 0.51
CA ILE A 79 -4.89 8.36 -0.59
C ILE A 79 -4.98 7.25 -1.64
N ALA A 80 -5.02 5.99 -1.21
CA ALA A 80 -5.20 4.86 -2.13
C ALA A 80 -6.49 5.03 -2.96
N TYR A 81 -7.58 5.45 -2.31
CA TYR A 81 -8.86 5.73 -2.97
C TYR A 81 -8.79 6.92 -3.93
N PHE A 82 -8.11 8.00 -3.55
CA PHE A 82 -7.91 9.17 -4.43
C PHE A 82 -7.15 8.78 -5.69
N ILE A 83 -6.06 8.02 -5.56
CA ILE A 83 -5.27 7.55 -6.70
C ILE A 83 -6.12 6.63 -7.59
N TYR A 84 -6.90 5.74 -6.99
CA TYR A 84 -7.82 4.85 -7.71
C TYR A 84 -8.83 5.61 -8.56
N LEU A 85 -9.44 6.68 -8.02
CA LEU A 85 -10.48 7.43 -8.73
C LEU A 85 -9.94 8.38 -9.79
N PHE A 86 -8.82 9.07 -9.52
CA PHE A 86 -8.39 10.18 -10.36
C PHE A 86 -7.22 9.84 -11.28
N ILE A 87 -6.33 8.95 -10.85
CA ILE A 87 -5.07 8.68 -11.56
C ILE A 87 -5.23 7.45 -12.44
N ILE A 88 -5.68 6.32 -11.89
CA ILE A 88 -5.74 5.05 -12.63
C ILE A 88 -6.59 5.11 -13.92
N PRO A 89 -7.78 5.74 -13.96
CA PRO A 89 -8.61 5.75 -15.16
C PRO A 89 -7.92 6.43 -16.35
N GLN A 90 -6.92 7.29 -16.09
CA GLN A 90 -6.16 7.97 -17.13
C GLN A 90 -5.13 7.05 -17.82
N TYR A 91 -4.81 5.89 -17.23
CA TYR A 91 -3.74 4.98 -17.67
C TYR A 91 -4.22 3.53 -17.87
N GLU A 92 -5.51 3.31 -18.12
CA GLU A 92 -6.13 1.97 -18.18
C GLU A 92 -5.55 1.04 -19.27
N GLN A 93 -4.85 1.56 -20.28
CA GLN A 93 -4.35 0.74 -21.40
C GLN A 93 -2.95 0.16 -21.20
N ASP A 94 -2.18 0.61 -20.20
CA ASP A 94 -0.77 0.22 -20.06
C ASP A 94 -0.55 -0.87 -19.00
N LYS A 95 0.25 -1.88 -19.34
CA LYS A 95 0.75 -2.90 -18.37
C LYS A 95 1.58 -2.30 -17.23
N ILE A 96 1.98 -1.03 -17.36
CA ILE A 96 2.78 -0.24 -16.42
C ILE A 96 1.91 0.33 -15.26
N ASN A 97 0.57 0.22 -15.35
CA ASN A 97 -0.38 0.85 -14.44
C ASN A 97 -0.11 0.54 -12.94
N ASN A 98 0.22 -0.71 -12.60
CA ASN A 98 0.47 -1.09 -11.20
C ASN A 98 1.76 -0.48 -10.63
N TYR A 99 2.80 -0.30 -11.44
CA TYR A 99 4.03 0.35 -11.00
C TYR A 99 3.83 1.86 -10.80
N LEU A 100 3.10 2.49 -11.71
CA LEU A 100 2.70 3.90 -11.57
C LEU A 100 1.87 4.11 -10.30
N TYR A 101 0.95 3.20 -10.02
CA TYR A 101 0.12 3.26 -8.82
C TYR A 101 0.96 3.30 -7.53
N ILE A 102 1.98 2.43 -7.41
CA ILE A 102 2.90 2.42 -6.26
C ILE A 102 3.64 3.77 -6.14
N ILE A 103 4.16 4.29 -7.26
CA ILE A 103 4.90 5.56 -7.27
C ILE A 103 4.00 6.71 -6.79
N PHE A 104 2.78 6.82 -7.34
CA PHE A 104 1.82 7.84 -6.91
C PHE A 104 1.38 7.65 -5.45
N PHE A 105 1.29 6.42 -4.96
CA PHE A 105 1.01 6.14 -3.56
C PHE A 105 2.11 6.67 -2.64
N TYR A 106 3.38 6.44 -2.97
CA TYR A 106 4.51 6.99 -2.20
C TYR A 106 4.61 8.51 -2.29
N ILE A 107 4.25 9.13 -3.42
CA ILE A 107 4.10 10.60 -3.52
C ILE A 107 3.00 11.09 -2.58
N GLY A 108 1.85 10.41 -2.55
CA GLY A 108 0.77 10.70 -1.61
C GLY A 108 1.22 10.58 -0.15
N MET A 109 1.96 9.52 0.18
CA MET A 109 2.55 9.38 1.52
C MET A 109 3.50 10.53 1.84
N LEU A 110 4.40 10.92 0.93
CA LEU A 110 5.28 12.09 1.14
C LEU A 110 4.48 13.35 1.51
N ILE A 111 3.33 13.57 0.87
CA ILE A 111 2.43 14.70 1.18
C ILE A 111 1.79 14.54 2.57
N LEU A 112 1.38 13.33 2.98
CA LEU A 112 0.88 13.13 4.35
C LEU A 112 1.97 13.42 5.39
N PHE A 113 3.18 12.91 5.14
CA PHE A 113 4.29 13.07 6.06
C PHE A 113 4.71 14.54 6.19
N THR A 114 4.63 15.35 5.13
CA THR A 114 4.87 16.81 5.23
C THR A 114 3.79 17.55 6.01
N ILE A 115 2.53 17.11 5.94
CA ILE A 115 1.40 17.77 6.62
C ILE A 115 1.35 17.40 8.10
N PHE A 116 1.56 16.12 8.43
CA PHE A 116 1.38 15.60 9.78
C PHE A 116 2.66 15.55 10.61
N TYR A 117 3.83 15.55 9.97
CA TYR A 117 5.11 15.46 10.65
C TYR A 117 6.10 16.51 10.14
N SER A 118 7.11 16.83 10.96
CA SER A 118 8.26 17.59 10.48
C SER A 118 9.12 16.70 9.58
N MET A 119 9.24 17.05 8.30
CA MET A 119 10.09 16.31 7.37
C MET A 119 11.56 16.38 7.80
N SER A 120 12.12 15.23 8.13
CA SER A 120 13.57 15.05 8.29
C SER A 120 14.14 14.35 7.06
N SER A 121 15.43 14.58 6.78
CA SER A 121 16.17 13.89 5.72
C SER A 121 16.12 12.36 5.87
N TYR A 122 16.02 11.87 7.12
CA TYR A 122 15.84 10.45 7.42
C TYR A 122 14.52 9.92 6.88
N ILE A 123 13.38 10.56 7.19
CA ILE A 123 12.05 10.12 6.74
C ILE A 123 11.98 10.06 5.21
N PHE A 124 12.56 11.05 4.53
CA PHE A 124 12.63 11.07 3.07
C PHE A 124 13.42 9.89 2.49
N LEU A 125 14.62 9.62 3.02
CA LEU A 125 15.43 8.47 2.60
C LEU A 125 14.72 7.13 2.86
N PHE A 126 14.03 7.02 3.99
CA PHE A 126 13.28 5.81 4.32
C PHE A 126 12.09 5.58 3.39
N LEU A 127 11.35 6.64 3.03
CA LEU A 127 10.27 6.54 2.03
C LEU A 127 10.82 6.12 0.66
N LEU A 128 11.97 6.65 0.25
CA LEU A 128 12.65 6.23 -0.98
C LEU A 128 13.06 4.75 -0.94
N PHE A 129 13.64 4.29 0.18
CA PHE A 129 14.04 2.90 0.33
C PHE A 129 12.82 1.95 0.33
N ALA A 130 11.75 2.33 1.01
CA ALA A 130 10.51 1.56 1.03
C ALA A 130 9.86 1.48 -0.36
N LEU A 131 9.87 2.58 -1.13
CA LEU A 131 9.43 2.60 -2.52
C LEU A 131 10.22 1.57 -3.36
N ILE A 132 11.55 1.58 -3.28
CA ILE A 132 12.39 0.64 -4.03
C ILE A 132 12.07 -0.81 -3.63
N LEU A 133 11.93 -1.08 -2.34
CA LEU A 133 11.55 -2.40 -1.84
C LEU A 133 10.21 -2.86 -2.41
N ASP A 134 9.19 -2.00 -2.41
CA ASP A 134 7.86 -2.35 -2.90
C ASP A 134 7.85 -2.59 -4.41
N LEU A 135 8.64 -1.84 -5.18
CA LEU A 135 8.80 -2.11 -6.61
C LEU A 135 9.43 -3.49 -6.84
N ILE A 136 10.45 -3.87 -6.05
CA ILE A 136 11.09 -5.19 -6.15
C ILE A 136 10.11 -6.30 -5.75
N ILE A 137 9.46 -6.14 -4.59
CA ILE A 137 8.52 -7.13 -4.06
C ILE A 137 7.35 -7.30 -5.03
N PHE A 138 6.81 -6.21 -5.57
CA PHE A 138 5.75 -6.28 -6.57
C PHE A 138 6.21 -6.98 -7.85
N GLY A 139 7.45 -6.71 -8.31
CA GLY A 139 8.04 -7.41 -9.44
C GLY A 139 8.16 -8.93 -9.24
N ILE A 140 8.35 -9.40 -8.00
CA ILE A 140 8.40 -10.83 -7.65
C ILE A 140 7.01 -11.48 -7.68
N PHE A 141 5.95 -10.75 -7.33
CA PHE A 141 4.58 -11.29 -7.25
C PHE A 141 3.84 -11.32 -8.61
N LEU A 142 4.39 -10.69 -9.65
CA LEU A 142 3.85 -10.63 -11.03
C LEU A 142 4.18 -11.88 -11.86
#